data_AF-A0A845RCZ0-F1
#
_entry.id   AF-A0A845RCZ0-F1
#
_cell.length_a   1.000
_cell.length_b   1.000
_cell.length_c   1.000
_cell.angle_alpha   90.00
_cell.angle_beta   90.00
_cell.angle_gamma   90.00
#
_symmetry.space_group_name_H-M   'P 1'
#
loop_
_entity.id
_entity.type
_entity.pdbx_description
1 polymer ?
#
loop_
_entity_poly.entity_id
_entity_poly.type
_entity_poly.pdbx_seq_one_letter_code
_entity_poly.pdbx_strand_id
1 'polypeptide(L)'
;MKRLTTETPDGNFETMLNFVFSQDGWAHIRHDGNEGSVPLTQWAKAQCILHGCGEFSAETPQEIDEEICDCMMMDFPDCPIGLAYCFAVQASHLRERLKMYEDIFFAEDGTERLPLDVLRELAGGGTVPCPNP
;
A
#
# COMPACT_ATOMS: atom_id res chain seq x y z
N MET A 1 0.47 -21.10 5.49
CA MET A 1 0.90 -19.98 4.62
C MET A 1 2.14 -19.30 5.22
N LYS A 2 2.94 -18.53 4.48
CA LYS A 2 3.99 -17.66 5.07
C LYS A 2 3.47 -16.23 5.13
N ARG A 3 3.75 -15.52 6.22
CA ARG A 3 3.48 -14.09 6.38
C ARG A 3 4.14 -13.28 5.25
N LEU A 4 3.39 -12.37 4.64
CA LEU A 4 3.84 -11.49 3.56
C LEU A 4 4.14 -10.06 4.07
N THR A 5 3.47 -9.61 5.12
CA THR A 5 3.72 -8.30 5.73
C THR A 5 4.83 -8.37 6.79
N THR A 6 5.79 -7.46 6.74
CA THR A 6 6.87 -7.35 7.72
C THR A 6 7.37 -5.91 7.82
N GLU A 7 7.82 -5.53 9.01
CA GLU A 7 8.45 -4.22 9.24
C GLU A 7 9.95 -4.21 8.95
N THR A 8 10.56 -5.38 8.89
CA THR A 8 11.98 -5.61 8.62
C THR A 8 12.11 -6.58 7.45
N PRO A 9 11.75 -6.17 6.21
CA PRO A 9 11.86 -7.04 5.06
C PRO A 9 13.31 -7.45 4.82
N ASP A 10 13.53 -8.74 4.53
CA ASP A 10 14.84 -9.26 4.15
C ASP A 10 14.80 -9.84 2.73
N GLY A 11 15.78 -9.43 1.92
CA GLY A 11 15.85 -9.76 0.51
C GLY A 11 14.83 -9.05 -0.39
N ASN A 12 14.92 -9.33 -1.70
CA ASN A 12 14.22 -8.55 -2.72
C ASN A 12 12.69 -8.73 -2.67
N PHE A 13 12.21 -9.95 -2.48
CA PHE A 13 10.78 -10.25 -2.56
C PHE A 13 10.00 -9.62 -1.42
N GLU A 14 10.47 -9.79 -0.17
CA GLU A 14 9.84 -9.16 0.99
C GLU A 14 9.91 -7.65 0.91
N THR A 15 11.04 -7.11 0.44
CA THR A 15 11.20 -5.67 0.23
C THR A 15 10.18 -5.13 -0.76
N MET A 16 10.00 -5.77 -1.92
CA MET A 16 9.01 -5.32 -2.92
C MET A 16 7.58 -5.34 -2.37
N LEU A 17 7.19 -6.38 -1.63
CA LEU A 17 5.85 -6.48 -1.04
C LEU A 17 5.61 -5.49 0.10
N ASN A 18 6.67 -5.04 0.76
CA ASN A 18 6.62 -4.12 1.90
C ASN A 18 7.17 -2.74 1.58
N PHE A 19 7.38 -2.42 0.29
CA PHE A 19 8.12 -1.23 -0.13
C PHE A 19 7.40 0.05 0.26
N VAL A 20 6.08 0.05 0.15
CA VAL A 20 5.20 1.12 0.61
C VAL A 20 4.44 0.64 1.84
N PHE A 21 4.43 1.45 2.90
CA PHE A 21 3.80 1.11 4.18
C PHE A 21 3.11 2.34 4.77
N SER A 22 2.20 2.11 5.71
CA SER A 22 1.53 3.17 6.45
C SER A 22 2.34 3.54 7.69
N GLN A 23 2.55 4.83 7.91
CA GLN A 23 3.14 5.38 9.12
C GLN A 23 2.46 6.72 9.42
N ASP A 24 2.03 6.90 10.67
CA ASP A 24 1.35 8.13 11.14
C ASP A 24 0.14 8.54 10.27
N GLY A 25 -0.55 7.56 9.70
CA GLY A 25 -1.72 7.76 8.84
C GLY A 25 -1.41 8.09 7.37
N TRP A 26 -0.12 8.10 6.99
CA TRP A 26 0.34 8.42 5.64
C TRP A 26 1.14 7.30 5.01
N ALA A 27 1.04 7.16 3.68
CA ALA A 27 1.88 6.24 2.94
C ALA A 27 3.33 6.74 2.90
N HIS A 28 4.27 5.84 3.15
CA HIS A 28 5.70 6.07 3.09
C HIS A 28 6.36 5.01 2.21
N ILE A 29 7.38 5.39 1.46
CA ILE A 29 8.28 4.47 0.76
C ILE A 29 9.49 4.19 1.64
N ARG A 30 9.99 2.95 1.66
CA ARG A 30 11.10 2.54 2.55
C ARG A 30 12.41 3.27 2.27
N HIS A 31 12.68 3.58 1.01
CA HIS A 31 13.75 4.49 0.59
C HIS A 31 13.47 4.97 -0.84
N ASP A 32 13.95 6.15 -1.19
CA ASP A 32 13.92 6.69 -2.55
C ASP A 32 15.31 6.64 -3.24
N GLY A 33 16.29 5.99 -2.59
CA GLY A 33 17.69 6.01 -2.99
C GLY A 33 18.59 6.64 -1.94
N ASN A 34 18.02 7.31 -0.93
CA ASN A 34 18.72 7.81 0.26
C ASN A 34 18.45 6.94 1.50
N GLU A 35 19.12 7.23 2.62
CA GLU A 35 18.85 6.56 3.90
C GLU A 35 17.52 7.05 4.50
N GLY A 36 16.64 6.10 4.83
CA GLY A 36 15.40 6.36 5.57
C GLY A 36 14.14 6.34 4.71
N SER A 37 13.00 6.25 5.39
CA SER A 37 11.70 6.28 4.75
C SER A 37 11.30 7.69 4.34
N VAL A 38 10.62 7.82 3.21
CA VAL A 38 10.17 9.11 2.66
C VAL A 38 8.64 9.10 2.55
N PRO A 39 7.94 10.18 2.98
CA PRO A 39 6.51 10.30 2.73
C PRO A 39 6.21 10.23 1.23
N LEU A 40 5.24 9.41 0.83
CA LEU A 40 4.92 9.16 -0.57
C LEU A 40 4.50 10.44 -1.31
N THR A 41 3.76 11.32 -0.64
CA THR A 41 3.34 12.63 -1.16
C THR A 41 4.55 13.52 -1.48
N GLN A 42 5.54 13.57 -0.58
CA GLN A 42 6.76 14.34 -0.79
C GLN A 42 7.62 13.75 -1.91
N TRP A 43 7.72 12.42 -2.00
CA TRP A 43 8.37 11.76 -3.12
C TRP A 43 7.69 12.14 -4.45
N ALA A 44 6.36 12.07 -4.52
CA ALA A 44 5.63 12.38 -5.74
C ALA A 44 5.75 13.86 -6.15
N LYS A 45 5.66 14.81 -5.20
CA LYS A 45 5.95 16.24 -5.44
C LYS A 45 7.36 16.42 -6.03
N ALA A 46 8.37 15.76 -5.45
CA ALA A 46 9.74 15.84 -5.96
C ALA A 46 9.87 15.28 -7.39
N GLN A 47 9.18 14.16 -7.71
CA GLN A 47 9.16 13.63 -9.07
C GLN A 47 8.46 14.58 -10.05
N CYS A 48 7.34 15.20 -9.66
CA CYS A 48 6.63 16.16 -10.51
C CYS A 48 7.53 17.36 -10.87
N ILE A 49 8.24 17.91 -9.88
CA ILE A 49 9.19 19.01 -10.09
C ILE A 49 10.33 18.56 -11.02
N LEU A 50 10.92 17.39 -10.75
CA LEU A 50 12.03 16.84 -11.55
C LEU A 50 11.66 16.63 -13.02
N HIS A 51 10.42 16.18 -13.27
CA HIS A 51 9.91 15.90 -14.61
C HIS A 51 9.24 17.12 -15.29
N GLY A 52 9.27 18.29 -14.66
CA GLY A 52 8.83 19.54 -15.27
C GLY A 52 7.31 19.73 -15.33
N CYS A 53 6.55 19.11 -14.41
CA CYS A 53 5.09 19.27 -14.33
C CYS A 53 4.65 20.68 -13.85
N GLY A 54 5.58 21.56 -13.49
CA GLY A 54 5.30 22.92 -13.02
C GLY A 54 5.75 23.15 -11.58
N GLU A 55 5.51 24.36 -11.09
CA GLU A 55 5.73 24.70 -9.68
C GLU A 55 4.56 24.17 -8.84
N PHE A 56 4.82 23.18 -7.99
CA PHE A 56 3.88 22.73 -6.96
C PHE A 56 3.80 23.77 -5.85
N SER A 57 2.61 24.37 -5.68
CA SER A 57 2.35 25.33 -4.60
C SER A 57 1.86 24.66 -3.31
N ALA A 58 1.40 23.41 -3.40
CA ALA A 58 0.96 22.60 -2.28
C ALA A 58 2.11 22.25 -1.33
N GLU A 59 1.94 22.48 -0.02
CA GLU A 59 2.98 22.25 0.99
C GLU A 59 2.61 21.15 1.99
N THR A 60 1.32 20.96 2.25
CA THR A 60 0.84 19.89 3.13
C THR A 60 0.65 18.58 2.37
N PRO A 61 0.77 17.41 3.04
CA PRO A 61 0.50 16.12 2.40
C PRO A 61 -0.86 16.03 1.72
N GLN A 62 -1.90 16.64 2.31
CA GLN A 62 -3.26 16.69 1.78
C GLN A 62 -3.34 17.52 0.50
N GLU A 63 -2.79 18.74 0.49
CA GLU A 63 -2.79 19.59 -0.71
C GLU A 63 -2.02 18.93 -1.85
N ILE A 64 -0.90 18.25 -1.53
CA ILE A 64 -0.11 17.53 -2.53
C ILE A 64 -0.88 16.35 -3.11
N ASP A 65 -1.59 15.59 -2.27
CA ASP A 65 -2.45 14.48 -2.68
C ASP A 65 -3.57 14.96 -3.64
N GLU A 66 -4.24 16.05 -3.28
CA GLU A 66 -5.30 16.67 -4.09
C GLU A 66 -4.75 17.12 -5.46
N GLU A 67 -3.63 17.85 -5.49
CA GLU A 67 -3.03 18.35 -6.74
C GLU A 67 -2.56 17.21 -7.67
N ILE A 68 -1.98 16.13 -7.12
CA ILE A 68 -1.60 14.94 -7.90
C ILE A 68 -2.84 14.21 -8.45
N CYS A 69 -3.88 14.06 -7.61
CA CYS A 69 -5.11 13.38 -8.01
C CYS A 69 -5.87 14.16 -9.08
N ASP A 70 -5.96 15.49 -8.94
CA ASP A 70 -6.59 16.36 -9.94
C ASP A 70 -5.85 16.29 -11.28
N CYS A 71 -4.51 16.37 -11.25
CA CYS A 71 -3.68 16.23 -12.45
C CYS A 71 -3.94 14.89 -13.16
N MET A 72 -3.97 13.78 -12.41
CA MET A 72 -4.25 12.45 -12.98
C MET A 72 -5.68 12.34 -13.51
N MET A 73 -6.69 12.85 -12.81
CA MET A 73 -8.08 12.65 -13.20
C MET A 73 -8.56 13.60 -14.32
N MET A 74 -8.00 14.82 -14.38
CA MET A 74 -8.56 15.91 -15.18
C MET A 74 -7.65 16.34 -16.34
N ASP A 75 -6.33 16.35 -16.13
CA ASP A 75 -5.39 16.96 -17.08
C ASP A 75 -4.59 15.90 -17.87
N PHE A 76 -4.06 14.89 -17.17
CA PHE A 76 -3.12 13.90 -17.72
C PHE A 76 -3.36 12.49 -17.12
N PRO A 77 -4.36 11.73 -17.62
CA PRO A 77 -4.73 10.41 -17.10
C PRO A 77 -3.68 9.31 -17.27
N ASP A 78 -2.68 9.53 -18.11
CA ASP A 78 -1.53 8.65 -18.32
C ASP A 78 -0.24 9.18 -17.67
N CYS A 79 -0.33 10.22 -16.81
CA CYS A 79 0.81 10.75 -16.08
C CYS A 79 1.51 9.65 -15.28
N PRO A 80 2.78 9.30 -15.60
CA PRO A 80 3.47 8.18 -14.95
C PRO A 80 3.63 8.36 -13.44
N ILE A 81 3.78 9.60 -12.97
CA ILE A 81 3.92 9.93 -11.55
C ILE A 81 2.59 9.73 -10.84
N GLY A 82 1.50 10.25 -11.41
CA GLY A 82 0.14 10.04 -10.89
C GLY A 82 -0.21 8.56 -10.81
N LEU A 83 0.09 7.78 -11.85
CA LEU A 83 -0.12 6.33 -11.84
C LEU A 83 0.70 5.63 -10.76
N ALA A 84 2.00 5.95 -10.64
CA ALA A 84 2.86 5.38 -9.61
C ALA A 84 2.36 5.72 -8.20
N TYR A 85 1.91 6.96 -7.99
CA TYR A 85 1.32 7.41 -6.74
C TYR A 85 0.06 6.59 -6.40
N CYS A 86 -0.87 6.44 -7.33
CA CYS A 86 -2.09 5.65 -7.13
C CYS A 86 -1.80 4.18 -6.84
N PHE A 87 -0.83 3.57 -7.53
CA PHE A 87 -0.43 2.18 -7.25
C PHE A 87 0.20 2.04 -5.87
N ALA A 88 1.04 2.99 -5.46
CA ALA A 88 1.68 3.00 -4.15
C ALA A 88 0.66 3.19 -3.01
N VAL A 89 -0.30 4.11 -3.16
CA VAL A 89 -1.41 4.29 -2.21
C VAL A 89 -2.20 2.98 -2.07
N GLN A 90 -2.61 2.37 -3.19
CA GLN A 90 -3.32 1.09 -3.17
C GLN A 90 -2.51 -0.01 -2.49
N ALA A 91 -1.21 -0.12 -2.79
CA ALA A 91 -0.32 -1.10 -2.19
C ALA A 91 -0.22 -0.92 -0.66
N SER A 92 -0.06 0.32 -0.19
CA SER A 92 -0.01 0.65 1.24
C SER A 92 -1.30 0.21 1.96
N HIS A 93 -2.47 0.56 1.42
CA HIS A 93 -3.75 0.19 2.02
C HIS A 93 -4.02 -1.32 2.01
N LEU A 94 -3.67 -2.01 0.92
CA LEU A 94 -3.82 -3.47 0.81
C LEU A 94 -2.87 -4.19 1.77
N ARG A 95 -1.62 -3.72 1.89
CA ARG A 95 -0.64 -4.23 2.85
C ARG A 95 -1.16 -4.09 4.28
N GLU A 96 -1.67 -2.92 4.65
CA GLU A 96 -2.14 -2.69 6.03
C GLU A 96 -3.35 -3.58 6.38
N ARG A 97 -4.26 -3.77 5.41
CA ARG A 97 -5.37 -4.71 5.57
C ARG A 97 -4.90 -6.16 5.69
N LEU A 98 -3.95 -6.56 4.86
CA LEU A 98 -3.36 -7.90 4.95
C LEU A 98 -2.66 -8.10 6.29
N LYS A 99 -1.92 -7.10 6.78
CA LYS A 99 -1.26 -7.14 8.08
C LYS A 99 -2.24 -7.40 9.21
N MET A 100 -3.40 -6.74 9.21
CA MET A 100 -4.45 -7.00 10.21
C MET A 100 -4.92 -8.45 10.21
N TYR A 101 -5.08 -9.07 9.05
CA TYR A 101 -5.44 -10.50 8.97
C TYR A 101 -4.29 -11.39 9.41
N GLU A 102 -3.06 -11.10 8.98
CA GLU A 102 -1.88 -11.88 9.34
C GLU A 102 -1.58 -11.83 10.84
N ASP A 103 -1.81 -10.70 11.50
CA ASP A 103 -1.65 -10.55 12.95
C ASP A 103 -2.64 -11.43 13.76
N ILE A 104 -3.77 -11.82 13.14
CA ILE A 104 -4.73 -12.77 13.73
C ILE A 104 -4.29 -14.22 13.42
N PHE A 105 -3.91 -14.49 12.16
CA PHE A 105 -3.67 -15.84 11.68
C PHE A 105 -2.28 -16.40 11.98
N PHE A 106 -1.32 -15.55 12.35
CA PHE A 106 0.04 -15.96 12.68
C PHE A 106 0.42 -15.64 14.13
N ALA A 107 1.25 -16.48 14.71
CA ALA A 107 1.98 -16.18 15.93
C ALA A 107 3.20 -15.30 15.62
N GLU A 108 3.79 -14.71 16.67
CA GLU A 108 4.97 -13.86 16.54
C GLU A 108 6.19 -14.61 15.96
N ASP A 109 6.26 -15.92 16.18
CA ASP A 109 7.30 -16.80 15.63
C ASP A 109 7.03 -17.23 14.17
N GLY A 110 5.95 -16.72 13.55
CA GLY A 110 5.55 -17.04 12.19
C GLY A 110 4.75 -18.34 12.05
N THR A 111 4.44 -19.04 13.15
CA THR A 111 3.58 -20.22 13.13
C THR A 111 2.15 -19.83 12.77
N GLU A 112 1.57 -20.49 11.78
CA GLU A 112 0.17 -20.29 11.41
C GLU A 112 -0.75 -20.85 12.50
N ARG A 113 -1.54 -19.97 13.13
CA ARG A 113 -2.50 -20.29 14.20
C ARG A 113 -3.81 -20.82 13.64
N LEU A 114 -4.27 -20.23 12.54
CA LEU A 114 -5.56 -20.52 11.92
C LEU A 114 -5.36 -20.80 10.42
N PRO A 115 -5.10 -22.05 10.06
CA PRO A 115 -5.01 -22.47 8.67
C PRO A 115 -6.30 -22.20 7.88
N LEU A 116 -6.19 -22.01 6.56
CA LEU A 116 -7.32 -21.65 5.69
C LEU A 116 -8.45 -22.70 5.67
N ASP A 117 -8.12 -23.98 5.81
CA ASP A 117 -9.09 -25.08 5.94
C ASP A 117 -9.92 -24.96 7.21
N VAL A 118 -9.29 -24.67 8.35
CA VAL A 118 -9.98 -24.42 9.62
C VAL A 118 -10.90 -23.19 9.50
N LEU A 119 -10.42 -22.11 8.86
CA LEU A 119 -11.25 -20.93 8.61
C LEU A 119 -12.45 -21.22 7.71
N ARG A 120 -12.28 -22.07 6.69
CA ARG A 120 -13.39 -22.51 5.81
C ARG A 120 -14.44 -23.30 6.59
N GLU A 121 -14.02 -24.16 7.52
CA GLU A 121 -14.95 -24.89 8.38
C GLU A 121 -15.71 -23.94 9.32
N LEU A 122 -15.01 -23.00 9.96
CA LEU A 122 -15.58 -21.99 10.85
C LEU A 122 -16.53 -21.02 10.14
N ALA A 123 -16.22 -20.67 8.88
CA ALA A 123 -17.08 -19.84 8.03
C ALA A 123 -18.37 -20.55 7.59
N GLY A 124 -18.54 -21.83 7.95
CA GLY A 124 -19.73 -22.62 7.70
C GLY A 124 -19.59 -23.45 6.44
N GLY A 125 -19.07 -24.67 6.59
CA GLY A 125 -19.27 -25.79 5.65
C GLY A 125 -20.75 -26.18 5.47
N GLY A 126 -21.59 -25.22 5.06
CA GLY A 126 -22.97 -25.37 4.66
C GLY A 126 -23.23 -24.36 3.54
N THR A 127 -23.42 -24.86 2.33
CA THR A 127 -23.80 -24.11 1.13
C THR A 127 -24.91 -23.11 1.43
N VAL A 128 -24.62 -21.81 1.36
CA VAL A 128 -25.67 -20.80 1.22
C VAL A 128 -26.26 -20.99 -0.18
N PRO A 129 -27.54 -21.38 -0.36
CA PRO A 129 -28.12 -21.43 -1.69
C PRO A 129 -28.15 -20.00 -2.21
N CYS A 130 -27.56 -19.76 -3.38
CA CYS A 130 -27.76 -18.51 -4.09
C CYS A 130 -29.27 -18.23 -4.20
N PRO A 131 -29.76 -17.03 -3.86
CA PRO A 131 -31.12 -16.65 -4.22
C PRO A 131 -31.20 -16.71 -5.74
N ASN A 132 -32.15 -17.49 -6.28
CA ASN A 132 -32.40 -17.51 -7.71
C ASN A 132 -32.80 -16.11 -8.20
N PRO A 133 -32.41 -15.75 -9.45
CA PRO A 133 -32.66 -14.43 -10.04
C PRO A 133 -34.15 -14.12 -10.22
#